data_AF-A0A6J7P172-F1
#
_entry.id   AF-A0A6J7P172-F1
#
_cell.length_a   1.000
_cell.length_b   1.000
_cell.length_c   1.000
_cell.angle_alpha   90.00
_cell.angle_beta   90.00
_cell.angle_gamma   90.00
#
_symmetry.space_group_name_H-M   'P 1'
#
loop_
_entity.id
_entity.type
_entity.pdbx_description
1 polymer ?
#
loop_
_entity_poly.entity_id
_entity_poly.type
_entity_poly.pdbx_seq_one_letter_code
_entity_poly.pdbx_strand_id
1 'polypeptide(L)'
;MLWLNWAPQADLADMAFTVQDRSFLSFYGGWLDDADAEATTAWSRGNVAAMQSLSTGVQFADDPGRPSRGVSESAQARLDALRAQHDPDGRFHRWIGDS
;
A
#
# COMPACT_ATOMS: atom_id res chain seq x y z
N MET A 1 -13.05 -7.30 7.15
CA MET A 1 -12.07 -7.93 6.24
C MET A 1 -12.64 -7.91 4.84
N LEU A 2 -11.89 -7.41 3.86
CA LEU A 2 -12.22 -7.44 2.44
C LEU A 2 -11.26 -8.39 1.73
N TRP A 3 -11.81 -9.32 0.96
CA TRP A 3 -11.05 -10.23 0.11
C TRP A 3 -11.52 -10.07 -1.33
N LEU A 4 -10.61 -9.79 -2.25
CA LEU A 4 -10.88 -9.73 -3.68
C LEU A 4 -9.95 -10.71 -4.40
N ASN A 5 -10.53 -11.63 -5.16
CA ASN A 5 -9.78 -12.39 -6.15
C ASN A 5 -9.72 -11.54 -7.41
N TRP A 6 -8.54 -11.06 -7.75
CA TRP A 6 -8.36 -10.38 -9.02
C TRP A 6 -8.37 -11.41 -10.16
N ALA A 7 -8.88 -10.97 -11.30
CA ALA A 7 -8.84 -11.68 -12.57
C ALA A 7 -7.40 -12.19 -12.87
N PRO A 8 -7.19 -13.17 -13.76
CA PRO A 8 -5.86 -13.72 -13.99
C PRO A 8 -4.81 -12.64 -14.21
N GLN A 9 -3.61 -12.85 -13.66
CA GLN A 9 -2.49 -11.93 -13.84
C GLN A 9 -2.25 -11.70 -15.34
N ALA A 10 -2.33 -10.45 -15.75
CA ALA A 10 -2.09 -10.01 -17.12
C ALA A 10 -0.75 -9.27 -17.19
N ASP A 11 -0.25 -9.09 -18.41
CA ASP A 11 0.87 -8.18 -18.63
C ASP A 11 0.45 -6.76 -18.27
N LEU A 12 1.22 -6.12 -17.38
CA LEU A 12 0.98 -4.73 -17.00
C LEU A 12 1.38 -3.81 -18.16
N ALA A 13 0.49 -2.90 -18.52
CA ALA A 13 0.84 -1.77 -19.40
C ALA A 13 1.84 -0.82 -18.71
N ASP A 14 2.41 0.14 -19.46
CA ASP A 14 3.26 1.18 -18.86
C ASP A 14 2.43 2.05 -17.90
N MET A 15 2.57 1.82 -16.60
CA MET A 15 1.80 2.48 -15.54
C MET A 15 2.57 2.53 -14.22
N ALA A 16 2.10 3.36 -13.28
CA ALA A 16 2.69 3.45 -11.93
C ALA A 16 2.41 2.20 -11.07
N PHE A 17 1.28 1.51 -11.29
CA PHE A 17 0.94 0.26 -10.60
C PHE A 17 1.76 -0.89 -11.18
N THR A 18 2.83 -1.28 -10.49
CA THR A 18 3.83 -2.23 -11.00
C THR A 18 3.98 -3.50 -10.17
N VAL A 19 3.26 -3.59 -9.05
CA VAL A 19 3.17 -4.79 -8.21
C VAL A 19 1.77 -5.37 -8.36
N GLN A 20 1.69 -6.67 -8.65
CA GLN A 20 0.43 -7.39 -8.76
C GLN A 20 0.53 -8.76 -8.09
N ASP A 21 -0.58 -9.23 -7.56
CA ASP A 21 -0.76 -10.58 -7.05
C ASP A 21 -2.18 -11.07 -7.39
N ARG A 22 -2.45 -12.35 -7.20
CA ARG A 22 -3.72 -12.99 -7.54
C ARG A 22 -4.85 -12.63 -6.58
N SER A 23 -4.49 -12.23 -5.36
CA SER A 23 -5.44 -11.95 -4.30
C SER A 23 -5.07 -10.65 -3.61
N PHE A 24 -6.09 -9.83 -3.35
CA PHE A 24 -5.99 -8.67 -2.51
C PHE A 24 -6.76 -8.93 -1.21
N LEU A 25 -6.10 -8.67 -0.07
CA LEU A 25 -6.66 -8.85 1.26
C LEU A 25 -6.39 -7.60 2.08
N SER A 26 -7.46 -7.05 2.67
CA SER A 26 -7.39 -5.88 3.54
C SER A 26 -8.22 -6.06 4.81
N PHE A 27 -7.70 -5.55 5.92
CA PHE A 27 -8.33 -5.64 7.24
C PHE A 27 -8.85 -4.27 7.67
N TYR A 28 -10.09 -3.97 7.32
CA TYR A 28 -10.76 -2.76 7.82
C TYR A 28 -11.32 -2.98 9.22
N GLY A 29 -10.90 -2.14 10.16
CA GLY A 29 -11.52 -1.97 11.46
C GLY A 29 -12.29 -0.67 11.49
N GLY A 30 -13.60 -0.72 11.76
CA GLY A 30 -14.44 0.45 11.97
C GLY A 30 -15.17 0.33 13.31
N TRP A 31 -15.36 1.46 13.98
CA TRP A 31 -16.08 1.56 15.25
C TRP A 31 -17.12 2.68 15.18
N LEU A 32 -18.10 2.63 16.09
CA LEU A 32 -19.11 3.68 16.28
C LEU A 32 -18.89 4.46 17.57
N ASP A 33 -18.41 3.78 18.62
CA ASP A 33 -18.03 4.38 19.90
C ASP A 33 -16.51 4.50 19.97
N ASP A 34 -16.01 5.68 20.35
CA ASP A 34 -14.58 5.94 20.48
C ASP A 34 -13.89 5.01 21.49
N ALA A 35 -14.64 4.44 22.45
CA ALA A 35 -14.10 3.45 23.38
C ALA A 35 -13.60 2.17 22.68
N ASP A 36 -14.13 1.84 21.49
CA ASP A 36 -13.74 0.65 20.74
C ASP A 36 -12.58 0.90 19.76
N ALA A 37 -12.20 2.18 19.55
CA ALA A 37 -11.23 2.57 18.53
C ALA A 37 -9.89 1.85 18.65
N GLU A 38 -9.38 1.71 19.88
CA GLU A 38 -8.11 1.06 20.15
C GLU A 38 -8.18 -0.44 19.84
N ALA A 39 -9.22 -1.13 20.33
CA ALA A 39 -9.39 -2.56 20.14
C ALA A 39 -9.56 -2.91 18.65
N THR A 40 -10.36 -2.13 17.93
CA THR A 40 -10.59 -2.30 16.50
C THR A 40 -9.32 -2.03 15.67
N THR A 41 -8.55 -1.00 16.03
CA THR A 41 -7.26 -0.69 15.39
C THR A 41 -6.24 -1.80 15.65
N ALA A 42 -6.15 -2.29 16.89
CA ALA A 42 -5.25 -3.37 17.27
C ALA A 42 -5.57 -4.67 16.53
N TRP A 43 -6.85 -5.01 16.39
CA TRP A 43 -7.28 -6.17 15.61
C TRP A 43 -6.86 -6.05 14.14
N SER A 44 -7.14 -4.93 13.49
CA SER A 44 -6.77 -4.71 12.08
C SER A 44 -5.26 -4.84 11.86
N ARG A 45 -4.47 -4.11 12.66
CA ARG A 45 -3.00 -4.11 12.55
C ARG A 45 -2.38 -5.46 12.88
N GLY A 46 -2.89 -6.14 13.91
CA GLY A 46 -2.40 -7.46 14.32
C GLY A 46 -2.57 -8.50 13.21
N ASN A 47 -3.72 -8.52 12.53
CA ASN A 47 -3.96 -9.44 11.42
C ASN A 47 -3.09 -9.12 10.19
N VAL A 48 -2.89 -7.82 9.87
CA VAL A 48 -1.95 -7.42 8.80
C VAL A 48 -0.54 -7.90 9.11
N ALA A 49 -0.06 -7.72 10.35
CA ALA A 49 1.26 -8.14 10.77
C ALA A 49 1.44 -9.66 10.69
N ALA A 50 0.44 -10.43 11.14
CA ALA A 50 0.46 -11.90 11.10
C ALA A 50 0.55 -12.47 9.67
N MET A 51 0.03 -11.74 8.68
CA MET A 51 0.04 -12.17 7.27
C MET A 51 1.13 -11.51 6.43
N GLN A 52 1.97 -10.65 7.00
CA GLN A 52 2.94 -9.84 6.26
C GLN A 52 3.92 -10.66 5.43
N SER A 53 4.33 -11.84 5.91
CA SER A 53 5.26 -12.73 5.18
C SER A 53 4.67 -13.31 3.90
N LEU A 54 3.34 -13.26 3.73
CA LEU A 54 2.63 -13.74 2.55
C LEU A 54 2.38 -12.61 1.53
N SER A 55 2.70 -11.36 1.88
CA SER A 55 2.40 -10.19 1.07
C SER A 55 3.50 -9.91 0.06
N THR A 56 3.09 -9.70 -1.20
CA THR A 56 3.96 -9.22 -2.27
C THR A 56 4.04 -7.68 -2.33
N GLY A 57 3.07 -6.98 -1.73
CA GLY A 57 3.00 -5.52 -1.74
C GLY A 57 1.71 -4.96 -1.13
N VAL A 58 1.47 -3.67 -1.35
CA VAL A 58 0.28 -2.95 -0.86
C VAL A 58 -0.44 -2.19 -1.97
N GLN A 59 -1.73 -1.94 -1.77
CA GLN A 59 -2.50 -1.05 -2.62
C GLN A 59 -2.41 0.38 -2.10
N PHE A 60 -2.07 1.33 -2.98
CA PHE A 60 -1.89 2.74 -2.62
C PHE A 60 -3.11 3.37 -1.94
N ALA A 61 -4.34 2.97 -2.30
CA ALA A 61 -5.53 3.54 -1.67
C ALA A 61 -5.65 3.27 -0.17
N ASP A 62 -4.94 2.27 0.36
CA ASP A 62 -4.92 1.96 1.78
C ASP A 62 -3.62 2.48 2.41
N ASP A 63 -3.73 3.11 3.59
CA ASP A 63 -2.56 3.51 4.37
C ASP A 63 -2.00 2.29 5.14
N PRO A 64 -0.81 1.78 4.78
CA PRO A 64 -0.20 0.64 5.47
C PRO A 64 0.35 1.00 6.86
N GLY A 65 0.40 2.29 7.23
CA GLY A 65 0.98 2.81 8.47
C GLY A 65 2.48 2.54 8.64
N ARG A 66 3.15 2.02 7.59
CA ARG A 66 4.57 1.64 7.57
C ARG A 66 5.10 1.65 6.14
N PRO A 67 6.42 1.82 5.93
CA PRO A 67 7.03 1.64 4.61
C PRO A 67 6.70 0.26 4.05
N SER A 68 6.03 0.23 2.90
CA SER A 68 5.69 -1.00 2.19
C SER A 68 5.79 -0.76 0.69
N ARG A 69 6.37 -1.72 -0.02
CA ARG A 69 6.62 -1.63 -1.46
C ARG A 69 5.28 -1.72 -2.22
N GLY A 70 4.75 -0.57 -2.65
CA GLY A 70 3.59 -0.48 -3.56
C GLY A 70 3.98 -0.45 -5.04
N VAL A 71 5.25 -0.15 -5.33
CA VAL A 71 5.84 -0.16 -6.68
C VAL A 71 7.10 -1.02 -6.72
N SER A 72 7.48 -1.47 -7.91
CA SER A 72 8.77 -2.10 -8.16
C SER A 72 9.92 -1.09 -7.97
N GLU A 73 11.15 -1.59 -7.77
CA GLU A 73 12.34 -0.73 -7.61
C GLU A 73 12.63 0.11 -8.86
N SER A 74 12.45 -0.45 -10.05
CA SER A 74 12.63 0.29 -11.31
C SER A 74 11.59 1.40 -11.48
N ALA A 75 10.34 1.15 -11.08
CA ALA A 75 9.29 2.15 -11.08
C ALA A 75 9.56 3.24 -10.03
N GLN A 76 10.04 2.88 -8.84
CA GLN A 76 10.45 3.85 -7.82
C GLN A 76 11.55 4.78 -8.34
N ALA A 77 12.60 4.24 -8.95
CA ALA A 77 13.67 5.05 -9.53
C ALA A 77 13.17 6.00 -10.64
N ARG A 78 12.22 5.54 -11.48
CA ARG A 78 11.58 6.39 -12.50
C ARG A 78 10.73 7.49 -11.87
N LEU A 79 9.98 7.19 -10.81
CA LEU A 79 9.19 8.17 -10.06
C LEU A 79 10.09 9.22 -9.41
N ASP A 80 11.22 8.83 -8.83
CA ASP A 80 12.19 9.74 -8.22
C ASP A 80 12.79 10.71 -9.26
N ALA A 81 13.12 10.21 -10.45
CA ALA A 81 13.61 11.04 -11.55
C ALA A 81 12.55 12.03 -12.05
N LEU A 82 11.30 11.58 -12.23
CA LEU A 82 10.18 12.45 -12.61
C LEU A 82 9.92 13.51 -11.55
N ARG A 83 10.00 13.16 -10.27
CA ARG A 83 9.84 14.10 -9.17
C ARG A 83 10.93 15.17 -9.18
N ALA A 84 12.19 14.81 -9.40
CA ALA A 84 13.27 15.78 -9.51
C ALA A 84 13.05 16.79 -10.66
N GLN A 85 12.39 16.36 -11.73
CA GLN A 85 12.05 17.22 -12.87
C GLN A 85 10.82 18.10 -12.61
N HIS A 86 9.78 17.56 -11.97
CA HIS A 86 8.45 18.18 -11.91
C HIS A 86 8.11 18.82 -10.54
N ASP A 87 8.73 18.37 -9.46
CA ASP A 87 8.58 18.92 -8.11
C ASP A 87 9.95 19.15 -7.44
N PRO A 88 10.84 19.96 -8.05
CA PRO A 88 12.19 20.18 -7.53
C PRO A 88 12.21 20.88 -6.16
N ASP A 89 11.19 21.69 -5.89
CA ASP A 89 11.04 22.42 -4.62
C ASP A 89 10.36 21.56 -3.53
N GLY A 90 9.91 20.35 -3.86
CA GLY A 90 9.26 19.45 -2.91
C GLY A 90 7.92 19.96 -2.37
N ARG A 91 7.13 20.63 -3.21
CA ARG A 91 5.80 21.18 -2.86
C ARG A 91 4.79 20.09 -2.51
N PHE A 92 4.95 18.90 -3.08
CA PHE A 92 4.12 17.74 -2.75
C PHE A 92 4.89 16.83 -1.80
N HIS A 93 4.37 16.54 -0.61
CA HIS A 93 5.05 15.63 0.32
C HIS A 93 5.22 14.23 -0.28
N ARG A 94 6.31 13.56 0.11
CA ARG A 94 6.57 12.18 -0.30
C ARG A 94 5.53 11.24 0.32
N TRP A 95 5.22 10.19 -0.42
CA TRP A 95 4.47 9.05 0.11
C TRP A 95 5.32 8.28 1.13
N ILE A 96 4.67 7.58 2.07
CA ILE A 96 5.25 6.57 2.97
C ILE A 96 6.35 5.75 2.29
N GLY A 97 7.60 5.84 2.76
CA GLY A 97 8.71 5.09 2.16
C GLY A 97 10.11 5.66 2.40
N ASP A 98 10.22 6.91 2.86
CA ASP A 98 11.51 7.47 3.25
C ASP A 98 11.89 7.06 4.68
N SER A 99 12.64 5.96 4.79
CA SER A 99 13.62 5.73 5.85
C SER A 99 14.91 5.22 5.22
#